data_AF-A0A8T4RZ31-F1
#
_entry.id   AF-A0A8T4RZ31-F1
#
_cell.length_a   1.000
_cell.length_b   1.000
_cell.length_c   1.000
_cell.angle_alpha   90.00
_cell.angle_beta   90.00
_cell.angle_gamma   90.00
#
_symmetry.space_group_name_H-M   'P 1'
#
loop_
_entity.id
_entity.type
_entity.pdbx_description
1 polymer ?
#
loop_
_entity_poly.entity_id
_entity_poly.type
_entity_poly.pdbx_seq_one_letter_code
_entity_poly.pdbx_strand_id
1 'polypeptide(L)' 'MVRLQYDSNLQFKITLPKQIVLAKRWKKGDKLVFEIDDNGNLVLKKK' A
#
# COMPACT_ATOMS: atom_id res chain seq x y z
N MET A 1 -9.36 -0.79 13.70
CA MET A 1 -10.12 -0.39 12.48
C MET A 1 -9.28 0.65 11.75
N VAL A 2 -8.72 0.32 10.58
CA VAL A 2 -7.91 1.28 9.80
C VAL A 2 -8.88 2.08 8.93
N ARG A 3 -8.91 3.40 9.10
CA ARG A 3 -9.76 4.30 8.29
C ARG A 3 -9.05 4.58 6.98
N LEU A 4 -9.67 4.25 5.84
CA LEU A 4 -9.17 4.66 4.52
C LEU A 4 -9.22 6.19 4.45
N GLN A 5 -8.09 6.81 4.15
CA GLN A 5 -8.04 8.26 3.99
C GLN A 5 -8.54 8.62 2.60
N TYR A 6 -9.49 9.54 2.53
CA TYR A 6 -9.97 10.13 1.29
C TYR A 6 -9.39 11.54 1.20
N ASP A 7 -8.62 11.83 0.14
CA ASP A 7 -7.98 13.13 -0.03
C ASP A 7 -8.82 14.11 -0.88
N SER A 8 -8.37 15.36 -0.93
CA SER A 8 -9.00 16.42 -1.74
C SER A 8 -8.94 16.17 -3.25
N ASN A 9 -8.13 15.20 -3.71
CA ASN A 9 -8.05 14.78 -5.10
C ASN A 9 -8.99 13.61 -5.41
N LEU A 10 -9.94 13.32 -4.51
CA LEU A 10 -10.91 12.25 -4.64
C LEU A 10 -10.26 10.85 -4.67
N GLN A 11 -9.08 10.70 -4.06
CA GLN A 11 -8.35 9.43 -4.03
C GLN A 11 -8.39 8.78 -2.65
N PHE A 12 -8.61 7.46 -2.63
CA PHE A 12 -8.39 6.64 -1.45
C PHE A 12 -6.91 6.32 -1.30
N LYS A 13 -6.38 6.52 -0.09
CA LYS A 13 -4.98 6.24 0.24
C LYS A 13 -4.89 5.31 1.43
N ILE A 14 -3.93 4.38 1.32
CA ILE A 14 -3.48 3.52 2.42
C ILE A 14 -2.10 3.99 2.81
N THR A 15 -1.94 4.39 4.08
CA THR A 15 -0.62 4.70 4.63
C THR A 15 0.08 3.40 5.01
N LEU A 16 1.25 3.17 4.42
CA LEU A 16 2.11 2.05 4.81
C LEU A 16 2.90 2.41 6.06
N PRO A 17 2.86 1.60 7.13
CA PRO A 17 3.69 1.80 8.31
C PRO A 17 5.19 1.87 7.95
N LYS A 18 5.91 2.82 8.56
CA LYS A 18 7.35 3.04 8.33
C LYS A 18 8.18 1.77 8.46
N GLN A 19 7.84 0.92 9.44
CA GLN A 19 8.53 -0.35 9.70
C GLN A 19 8.45 -1.31 8.50
N ILE A 20 7.29 -1.41 7.83
CA ILE A 20 7.10 -2.26 6.65
C ILE A 20 7.92 -1.74 5.48
N VAL A 21 7.88 -0.42 5.23
CA VAL A 21 8.65 0.23 4.15
C VAL A 21 10.14 -0.04 4.32
N LEU A 22 10.67 0.08 5.55
CA LEU A 22 12.06 -0.20 5.86
C LEU A 22 12.41 -1.69 5.69
N ALA A 23 11.61 -2.59 6.24
CA ALA A 23 11.83 -4.04 6.14
C ALA A 23 11.81 -4.54 4.68
N LYS A 24 10.92 -3.98 3.85
CA LYS A 24 10.83 -4.29 2.42
C LYS A 24 11.80 -3.49 1.55
N ARG A 25 12.61 -2.60 2.15
CA ARG A 25 13.55 -1.69 1.48
C ARG A 25 12.90 -0.89 0.35
N TRP A 26 11.64 -0.52 0.53
CA TRP A 26 10.90 0.31 -0.42
C TRP A 26 11.32 1.77 -0.29
N LYS A 27 11.36 2.47 -1.42
CA LYS A 27 11.74 3.89 -1.51
C LYS A 27 10.66 4.69 -2.23
N LYS A 28 10.61 5.99 -1.97
CA LYS A 28 9.73 6.90 -2.72
C LYS A 28 10.03 6.79 -4.22
N GLY A 29 9.00 6.57 -5.02
CA GLY A 29 9.11 6.37 -6.48
C GLY A 29 9.24 4.91 -6.91
N ASP A 30 9.42 3.96 -5.98
CA ASP A 30 9.35 2.54 -6.31
C ASP A 30 7.96 2.19 -6.87
N LYS A 31 7.92 1.39 -7.93
CA LYS A 31 6.69 0.84 -8.49
C LYS A 31 6.32 -0.43 -7.73
N LEU A 32 5.11 -0.44 -7.16
CA LEU A 32 4.53 -1.61 -6.50
C LEU A 32 3.41 -2.18 -7.36
N VAL A 33 3.27 -3.50 -7.33
CA VAL A 33 2.15 -4.25 -7.92
C VAL A 33 1.16 -4.55 -6.80
N PHE A 34 -0.12 -4.35 -7.10
CA PHE A 34 -1.24 -4.63 -6.22
C PHE A 34 -2.04 -5.78 -6.80
N GLU A 35 -2.26 -6.82 -6.00
CA GLU A 35 -3.03 -8.00 -6.37
C GLU A 35 -4.03 -8.31 -5.27
N ILE A 36 -5.15 -8.93 -5.64
CA ILE A 36 -6.09 -9.53 -4.68
C ILE A 36 -5.80 -11.03 -4.69
N ASP A 37 -5.52 -11.62 -3.52
CA ASP A 37 -5.31 -13.06 -3.40
C ASP A 37 -6.65 -13.83 -3.36
N ASP A 38 -6.58 -15.16 -3.37
CA ASP A 38 -7.76 -16.03 -3.39
C ASP A 38 -8.65 -15.88 -2.13
N ASN A 39 -8.12 -15.30 -1.07
CA ASN A 39 -8.84 -15.01 0.17
C ASN A 39 -9.43 -13.59 0.19
N GLY A 40 -9.28 -12.81 -0.89
CA GLY A 40 -9.74 -11.43 -0.97
C GLY A 40 -8.84 -10.41 -0.28
N ASN A 41 -7.60 -10.79 0.10
CA ASN A 41 -6.66 -9.85 0.69
C ASN A 41 -5.95 -9.03 -0.37
N LEU A 42 -5.74 -7.73 -0.09
CA LEU A 42 -4.88 -6.88 -0.90
C LEU A 42 -3.40 -7.16 -0.60
N VAL A 43 -2.68 -7.69 -1.58
CA VAL A 43 -1.26 -8.02 -1.51
C VAL A 43 -0.44 -7.00 -2.29
N LEU A 44 0.60 -6.45 -1.65
CA LEU A 44 1.54 -5.52 -2.26
C LEU A 44 2.88 -6.21 -2.52
N LYS A 45 3.36 -6.17 -3.77
CA LYS A 45 4.66 -6.73 -4.18
C LYS A 45 5.49 -5.66 -4.89
N LYS A 46 6.82 -5.75 -4.82
CA LYS A 46 7.69 -4.91 -5.67
C LYS A 46 7.67 -5.49 -7.08
N LYS A 47 7.62 -4.62 -8.09
CA LYS A 47 7.75 -5.04 -9.50
C LYS A 47 9.17 -5.49 -9.81
#